data_AF-A0A0Q8DG73-F1
#
_entry.id   AF-A0A0Q8DG73-F1
#
_cell.length_a   1.000
_cell.length_b   1.000
_cell.length_c   1.000
_cell.angle_alpha   90.00
_cell.angle_beta   90.00
_cell.angle_gamma   90.00
#
_symmetry.space_group_name_H-M   'P 1'
#
loop_
_entity.id
_entity.type
_entity.pdbx_description
1 polymer ?
#
loop_
_entity_poly.entity_id
_entity_poly.type
_entity_poly.pdbx_seq_one_letter_code
_entity_poly.pdbx_strand_id
1 'polypeptide(L)'
;MKFHAFAAVLAAGLAWSAPVAAAAPTDAEVAQIQQLLGFDVAIERVIAGKIDNAEEFKVFNDSQRGCIKGELLPEFRSSMVDAFRQLFGDGETIAAWTRFGQTKGGAKFVAGMREQVKGNIDNAVDGAPKAEAVEFFKGMQADELMEVMEFMQSPAAKVLEREFPDTDVSPEQLQKLSERVSKRCGIEMPKA
;
A
#
# COMPACT_ATOMS: atom_id res chain seq x y z
N MET A 1 -0.03 57.49 52.72
CA MET A 1 -0.22 57.12 51.30
C MET A 1 1.03 56.34 50.89
N LYS A 2 1.03 54.99 50.89
CA LYS A 2 0.82 54.07 49.72
C LYS A 2 1.49 54.63 48.45
N PHE A 3 2.44 53.95 47.80
CA PHE A 3 2.34 52.60 47.22
C PHE A 3 3.68 51.83 47.18
N HIS A 4 3.52 50.51 47.12
CA HIS A 4 4.52 49.45 47.14
C HIS A 4 5.18 49.16 45.78
N ALA A 5 6.28 48.42 45.88
CA ALA A 5 7.03 47.70 44.84
C ALA A 5 6.15 46.92 43.85
N PHE A 6 6.69 46.65 42.65
CA PHE A 6 7.20 45.34 42.22
C PHE A 6 7.50 45.39 40.71
N ALA A 7 8.77 45.18 40.36
CA ALA A 7 9.18 44.87 39.00
C ALA A 7 8.79 43.41 38.70
N ALA A 8 7.88 43.20 37.74
CA ALA A 8 7.46 41.88 37.30
C ALA A 8 8.18 41.50 36.00
N VAL A 9 8.87 40.37 36.10
CA VAL A 9 9.68 39.64 35.13
C VAL A 9 8.94 39.40 33.79
N LEU A 10 9.59 39.82 32.69
CA LEU A 10 9.37 39.32 31.33
C LEU A 10 9.93 37.89 31.25
N ALA A 11 9.06 36.88 31.30
CA ALA A 11 9.40 35.52 30.86
C ALA A 11 8.09 34.74 30.63
N ALA A 12 7.53 34.83 29.42
CA ALA A 12 6.42 33.98 29.02
C ALA A 12 6.57 33.57 27.55
N GLY A 13 7.03 32.34 27.35
CA GLY A 13 6.53 31.47 26.30
C GLY A 13 7.06 31.69 24.88
N LEU A 14 8.37 31.48 24.67
CA LEU A 14 8.79 30.87 23.40
C LEU A 14 8.28 29.42 23.41
N ALA A 15 7.02 29.24 23.00
CA ALA A 15 6.49 27.92 22.68
C ALA A 15 7.35 27.37 21.53
N TRP A 16 8.17 26.37 21.83
CA TRP A 16 8.82 25.56 20.81
C TRP A 16 7.73 24.91 19.96
N SER A 17 7.41 25.53 18.83
CA SER A 17 6.87 24.83 17.68
C SER A 17 7.99 23.98 17.09
N ALA A 18 8.36 22.91 17.81
CA ALA A 18 9.09 21.82 17.21
C ALA A 18 8.20 21.28 16.09
N PRO A 19 8.72 21.10 14.86
CA PRO A 19 7.97 20.42 13.82
C PRO A 19 7.55 19.07 14.39
N VAL A 20 6.25 18.87 14.55
CA VAL A 20 5.71 17.55 14.85
C VAL A 20 6.11 16.71 13.64
N ALA A 21 7.13 15.88 13.80
CA ALA A 21 7.47 14.89 12.79
C ALA A 21 6.20 14.10 12.52
N ALA A 22 5.74 14.11 11.27
CA ALA A 22 4.53 13.40 10.90
C ALA A 22 4.71 11.93 11.29
N ALA A 23 3.77 11.41 12.08
CA ALA A 23 3.89 10.06 12.61
C ALA A 23 3.85 9.05 11.45
N ALA A 24 4.73 8.05 11.51
CA ALA A 24 4.71 6.95 10.57
C ALA A 24 3.33 6.25 10.60
N PRO A 25 2.83 5.76 9.46
CA PRO A 25 1.55 5.07 9.40
C PRO A 25 1.50 3.84 10.30
N THR A 26 0.39 3.69 11.02
CA THR A 26 0.03 2.47 11.74
C THR A 26 -0.33 1.33 10.77
N ASP A 27 -0.25 0.07 11.22
CA ASP A 27 -0.68 -1.08 10.41
C ASP A 27 -2.14 -0.96 9.95
N ALA A 28 -3.01 -0.41 10.81
CA ALA A 28 -4.43 -0.25 10.52
C ALA A 28 -4.67 0.79 9.41
N GLU A 29 -3.94 1.92 9.43
CA GLU A 29 -4.01 2.93 8.37
C GLU A 29 -3.50 2.37 7.04
N VAL A 30 -2.41 1.59 7.07
CA VAL A 30 -1.88 0.94 5.86
C VAL A 30 -2.87 -0.07 5.30
N ALA A 31 -3.48 -0.89 6.15
CA ALA A 31 -4.49 -1.85 5.72
C ALA A 31 -5.71 -1.15 5.09
N GLN A 32 -6.13 -0.01 5.66
CA GLN A 32 -7.24 0.78 5.12
C GLN A 32 -6.93 1.33 3.74
N ILE A 33 -5.73 1.88 3.51
CA ILE A 33 -5.38 2.43 2.19
C ILE A 33 -5.15 1.34 1.14
N GLN A 34 -4.59 0.18 1.54
CA GLN A 34 -4.50 -0.99 0.68
C GLN A 34 -5.90 -1.44 0.27
N GLN A 35 -6.83 -1.51 1.21
CA GLN A 35 -8.21 -1.85 0.91
C GLN A 35 -8.85 -0.80 0.01
N LEU A 36 -8.65 0.50 0.24
CA LEU A 36 -9.21 1.56 -0.60
C LEU A 36 -8.77 1.40 -2.07
N LEU A 37 -7.47 1.17 -2.28
CA LEU A 37 -6.85 1.06 -3.60
C LEU A 37 -6.99 -0.34 -4.26
N GLY A 38 -7.53 -1.34 -3.54
CA GLY A 38 -7.80 -2.68 -4.08
C GLY A 38 -6.61 -3.65 -4.02
N PHE A 39 -5.68 -3.41 -3.11
CA PHE A 39 -4.50 -4.26 -2.88
C PHE A 39 -4.72 -5.34 -1.80
N ASP A 40 -5.81 -5.27 -1.04
CA ASP A 40 -6.16 -6.19 0.06
C ASP A 40 -6.21 -7.66 -0.38
N VAL A 41 -6.71 -7.93 -1.59
CA VAL A 41 -6.77 -9.28 -2.17
C VAL A 41 -5.71 -9.55 -3.24
N ALA A 42 -4.94 -8.52 -3.62
CA ALA A 42 -3.99 -8.60 -4.73
C ALA A 42 -2.85 -9.57 -4.45
N ILE A 43 -2.25 -9.48 -3.26
CA ILE A 43 -1.09 -10.28 -2.87
C ILE A 43 -1.42 -11.77 -2.92
N GLU A 44 -2.55 -12.14 -2.33
CA GLU A 44 -2.98 -13.54 -2.28
C GLU A 44 -3.24 -14.11 -3.67
N ARG A 45 -3.92 -13.34 -4.53
CA ARG A 45 -4.17 -13.74 -5.91
C ARG A 45 -2.90 -13.85 -6.73
N VAL A 46 -1.97 -12.92 -6.61
CA VAL A 46 -0.69 -12.95 -7.33
C VAL A 46 0.14 -14.16 -6.91
N ILE A 47 0.26 -14.42 -5.60
CA ILE A 47 1.03 -15.57 -5.09
C ILE A 47 0.37 -16.87 -5.53
N ALA A 48 -0.95 -16.99 -5.34
CA ALA A 48 -1.69 -18.18 -5.75
C ALA A 48 -1.55 -18.42 -7.25
N GLY A 49 -1.75 -17.39 -8.06
CA GLY A 49 -1.59 -17.42 -9.50
C GLY A 49 -0.20 -17.86 -9.95
N LYS A 50 0.85 -17.25 -9.39
CA LYS A 50 2.23 -17.62 -9.71
C LYS A 50 2.53 -19.08 -9.38
N ILE A 51 2.05 -19.58 -8.24
CA ILE A 51 2.31 -20.98 -7.84
C ILE A 51 1.45 -21.97 -8.62
N ASP A 52 0.20 -21.62 -8.92
CA ASP A 52 -0.74 -22.54 -9.58
C ASP A 52 -0.47 -22.61 -11.10
N ASN A 53 0.06 -21.54 -11.71
CA ASN A 53 0.30 -21.48 -13.15
C ASN A 53 1.76 -21.76 -13.58
N ALA A 54 2.74 -21.67 -12.67
CA ALA A 54 4.13 -21.89 -13.03
C ALA A 54 4.49 -23.38 -13.14
N GLU A 55 5.19 -23.74 -14.22
CA GLU A 55 5.50 -25.13 -14.58
C GLU A 55 6.28 -25.87 -13.49
N GLU A 56 7.20 -25.18 -12.82
CA GLU A 56 8.05 -25.73 -11.76
C GLU A 56 7.27 -26.16 -10.51
N PHE A 57 6.06 -25.62 -10.29
CA PHE A 57 5.20 -25.99 -9.15
C PHE A 57 4.14 -27.04 -9.53
N LYS A 58 4.06 -27.46 -10.80
CA LYS A 58 3.12 -28.52 -11.24
C LYS A 58 3.50 -29.91 -10.74
N VAL A 59 4.76 -30.11 -10.35
CA VAL A 59 5.22 -31.36 -9.72
C VAL A 59 4.59 -31.62 -8.36
N PHE A 60 4.13 -30.56 -7.69
CA PHE A 60 3.50 -30.65 -6.37
C PHE A 60 2.00 -30.96 -6.50
N ASN A 61 1.43 -31.60 -5.49
CA ASN A 61 -0.03 -31.73 -5.39
C ASN A 61 -0.67 -30.46 -4.76
N ASP A 62 -2.00 -30.39 -4.73
CA ASP A 62 -2.74 -29.23 -4.21
C ASP A 62 -2.43 -28.94 -2.74
N SER A 63 -2.23 -29.97 -1.91
CA SER A 63 -1.89 -29.78 -0.50
C SER A 63 -0.49 -29.18 -0.34
N GLN A 64 0.47 -29.60 -1.16
CA GLN A 64 1.82 -29.06 -1.15
C GLN A 64 1.84 -27.62 -1.67
N ARG A 65 1.19 -27.33 -2.81
CA ARG A 65 1.03 -25.95 -3.30
C ARG A 65 0.32 -25.06 -2.28
N GLY A 66 -0.71 -25.58 -1.61
CA GLY A 66 -1.40 -24.89 -0.52
C GLY A 66 -0.47 -24.53 0.64
N CYS A 67 0.39 -25.47 1.06
CA CYS A 67 1.40 -25.20 2.08
C CYS A 67 2.39 -24.13 1.65
N ILE A 68 2.93 -24.22 0.42
CA ILE A 68 3.86 -23.21 -0.12
C ILE A 68 3.21 -21.82 -0.09
N LYS A 69 1.97 -21.71 -0.59
CA LYS A 69 1.18 -20.46 -0.55
C LYS A 69 1.07 -19.91 0.87
N GLY A 70 0.71 -20.76 1.84
CA GLY A 70 0.57 -20.38 3.25
C GLY A 70 1.87 -19.91 3.91
N GLU A 71 3.02 -20.47 3.53
CA GLU A 71 4.32 -20.07 4.08
C GLU A 71 4.89 -18.79 3.45
N LEU A 72 4.55 -18.50 2.19
CA LEU A 72 5.02 -17.30 1.48
C LEU A 72 4.16 -16.08 1.79
N LEU A 73 2.84 -16.25 1.90
CA LEU A 73 1.88 -15.15 2.03
C LEU A 73 2.18 -14.16 3.17
N PRO A 74 2.60 -14.56 4.38
CA PRO A 74 2.93 -13.62 5.46
C PRO A 74 4.08 -12.68 5.12
N GLU A 75 5.15 -13.18 4.48
CA GLU A 75 6.33 -12.37 4.15
C GLU A 75 5.99 -11.32 3.08
N PHE A 76 5.27 -11.72 2.03
CA PHE A 76 4.82 -10.80 1.00
C PHE A 76 3.81 -9.78 1.54
N ARG A 77 2.92 -10.17 2.46
CA ARG A 77 2.02 -9.24 3.14
C ARG A 77 2.79 -8.20 3.96
N SER A 78 3.78 -8.64 4.76
CA SER A 78 4.62 -7.73 5.53
C SER A 78 5.37 -6.76 4.63
N SER A 79 6.02 -7.27 3.58
CA SER A 79 6.75 -6.45 2.62
C SER A 79 5.86 -5.42 1.92
N MET A 80 4.63 -5.81 1.55
CA MET A 80 3.67 -4.88 0.96
C MET A 80 3.22 -3.81 1.95
N VAL A 81 3.01 -4.17 3.22
CA VAL A 81 2.68 -3.17 4.27
C VAL A 81 3.81 -2.16 4.40
N ASP A 82 5.06 -2.60 4.42
CA ASP A 82 6.22 -1.70 4.54
C ASP A 82 6.40 -0.83 3.29
N ALA A 83 6.16 -1.38 2.10
CA ALA A 83 6.16 -0.60 0.86
C ALA A 83 5.09 0.50 0.87
N PHE A 84 3.88 0.21 1.37
CA PHE A 84 2.83 1.22 1.53
C PHE A 84 3.19 2.28 2.59
N ARG A 85 3.82 1.89 3.70
CA ARG A 85 4.32 2.86 4.69
C ARG A 85 5.31 3.83 4.06
N GLN A 86 6.28 3.31 3.31
CA GLN A 86 7.28 4.13 2.63
C GLN A 86 6.66 5.00 1.55
N LEU A 87 5.74 4.44 0.76
CA LEU A 87 5.08 5.15 -0.33
C LEU A 87 4.25 6.33 0.18
N PHE A 88 3.48 6.15 1.26
CA PHE A 88 2.64 7.21 1.83
C PHE A 88 3.41 8.13 2.79
N GLY A 89 4.44 7.62 3.46
CA GLY A 89 5.33 8.37 4.35
C GLY A 89 4.74 8.64 5.74
N ASP A 90 3.48 9.07 5.82
CA ASP A 90 2.83 9.44 7.07
C ASP A 90 1.31 9.16 7.10
N GLY A 91 0.75 9.14 8.30
CA GLY A 91 -0.68 8.89 8.53
C GLY A 91 -1.59 10.01 8.01
N GLU A 92 -1.09 11.26 7.94
CA GLU A 92 -1.89 12.39 7.43
C GLU A 92 -2.18 12.24 5.94
N THR A 93 -1.19 11.78 5.18
CA THR A 93 -1.31 11.47 3.76
C THR A 93 -2.36 10.36 3.55
N ILE A 94 -2.32 9.29 4.34
CA ILE A 94 -3.34 8.23 4.28
C ILE A 94 -4.73 8.77 4.63
N ALA A 95 -4.84 9.60 5.66
CA ALA A 95 -6.11 10.21 6.06
C ALA A 95 -6.66 11.15 4.96
N ALA A 96 -5.80 11.87 4.24
CA ALA A 96 -6.19 12.71 3.11
C ALA A 96 -6.74 11.86 1.95
N TRP A 97 -6.07 10.77 1.59
CA TRP A 97 -6.55 9.81 0.59
C TRP A 97 -7.88 9.17 0.99
N THR A 98 -8.02 8.82 2.26
CA THR A 98 -9.26 8.23 2.80
C THR A 98 -10.42 9.21 2.73
N ARG A 99 -10.21 10.48 3.12
CA ARG A 99 -11.23 11.54 2.99
C ARG A 99 -11.58 11.82 1.53
N PHE A 100 -10.59 11.87 0.65
CA PHE A 100 -10.80 12.03 -0.78
C PHE A 100 -11.64 10.89 -1.35
N GLY A 101 -11.31 9.63 -1.04
CA GLY A 101 -12.08 8.47 -1.47
C GLY A 101 -13.55 8.45 -1.00
N GLN A 102 -13.92 9.29 -0.03
CA GLN A 102 -15.30 9.46 0.45
C GLN A 102 -16.07 10.57 -0.28
N THR A 103 -15.42 11.41 -1.08
CA THR A 103 -16.12 12.38 -1.95
C THR A 103 -16.66 11.66 -3.19
N LYS A 104 -17.57 12.31 -3.95
CA LYS A 104 -18.16 11.67 -5.13
C LYS A 104 -17.13 11.47 -6.24
N GLY A 105 -16.32 12.50 -6.50
CA GLY A 105 -15.23 12.48 -7.47
C GLY A 105 -14.12 11.52 -7.05
N GLY A 106 -13.70 11.56 -5.78
CA GLY A 106 -12.67 10.66 -5.29
C GLY A 106 -13.09 9.19 -5.26
N ALA A 107 -14.34 8.89 -4.92
CA ALA A 107 -14.87 7.52 -5.01
C ALA A 107 -14.81 6.98 -6.45
N LYS A 108 -15.20 7.78 -7.46
CA LYS A 108 -15.09 7.40 -8.88
C LYS A 108 -13.64 7.23 -9.32
N PHE A 109 -12.77 8.15 -8.93
CA PHE A 109 -11.34 8.09 -9.25
C PHE A 109 -10.68 6.82 -8.67
N VAL A 110 -10.90 6.55 -7.38
CA VAL A 110 -10.41 5.36 -6.69
C VAL A 110 -11.00 4.09 -7.31
N ALA A 111 -12.28 4.07 -7.70
CA ALA A 111 -12.87 2.94 -8.40
C ALA A 111 -12.11 2.63 -9.70
N GLY A 112 -11.74 3.65 -10.48
CA GLY A 112 -10.89 3.50 -11.65
C GLY A 112 -9.50 2.94 -11.31
N MET A 113 -8.88 3.40 -10.21
CA MET A 113 -7.58 2.84 -9.77
C MET A 113 -7.70 1.36 -9.43
N ARG A 114 -8.76 0.96 -8.71
CA ARG A 114 -9.02 -0.44 -8.36
C ARG A 114 -9.22 -1.30 -9.60
N GLU A 115 -9.92 -0.79 -10.61
CA GLU A 115 -10.11 -1.47 -11.88
C GLU A 115 -8.79 -1.68 -12.60
N GLN A 116 -7.93 -0.66 -12.66
CA GLN A 116 -6.59 -0.78 -13.24
C GLN A 116 -5.73 -1.80 -12.47
N VAL A 117 -5.73 -1.76 -11.13
CA VAL A 117 -5.00 -2.71 -10.28
C VAL A 117 -5.48 -4.14 -10.55
N LYS A 118 -6.80 -4.34 -10.54
CA LYS A 118 -7.40 -5.64 -10.85
C LYS A 118 -7.00 -6.13 -12.25
N GLY A 119 -7.09 -5.28 -13.26
CA GLY A 119 -6.72 -5.63 -14.63
C GLY A 119 -5.25 -6.00 -14.77
N ASN A 120 -4.36 -5.31 -14.06
CA ASN A 120 -2.93 -5.64 -14.04
C ASN A 120 -2.67 -7.00 -13.35
N ILE A 121 -3.39 -7.30 -12.26
CA ILE A 121 -3.30 -8.61 -11.59
C ILE A 121 -3.82 -9.72 -12.49
N ASP A 122 -4.98 -9.52 -13.13
CA ASP A 122 -5.58 -10.48 -14.06
C ASP A 122 -4.62 -10.76 -15.23
N ASN A 123 -3.95 -9.74 -15.78
CA ASN A 123 -2.91 -9.91 -16.79
C ASN A 123 -1.70 -10.70 -16.27
N ALA A 124 -1.18 -10.34 -15.09
CA ALA A 124 0.01 -10.97 -14.51
C ALA A 124 -0.21 -12.42 -14.09
N VAL A 125 -1.43 -12.77 -13.67
CA VAL A 125 -1.77 -14.11 -13.16
C VAL A 125 -2.35 -14.99 -14.25
N ASP A 126 -3.35 -14.50 -14.97
CA ASP A 126 -4.16 -15.31 -15.89
C ASP A 126 -3.72 -15.13 -17.36
N GLY A 127 -2.72 -14.28 -17.62
CA GLY A 127 -2.32 -13.93 -18.99
C GLY A 127 -3.40 -13.16 -19.76
N ALA A 128 -4.40 -12.60 -19.05
CA ALA A 128 -5.44 -11.79 -19.65
C ALA A 128 -4.82 -10.64 -20.46
N PRO A 129 -5.45 -10.14 -21.54
CA PRO A 129 -4.95 -8.96 -22.24
C PRO A 129 -4.68 -7.81 -21.26
N LYS A 130 -3.59 -7.07 -21.48
CA LYS A 130 -3.27 -5.89 -20.67
C LYS A 130 -4.50 -4.97 -20.66
N ALA A 131 -4.97 -4.61 -19.46
CA ALA A 131 -6.11 -3.72 -19.32
C ALA A 131 -5.86 -2.41 -20.08
N GLU A 132 -6.88 -1.95 -20.80
CA GLU A 132 -6.85 -0.63 -21.41
C GLU A 132 -6.65 0.44 -20.32
N ALA A 133 -6.06 1.57 -20.70
CA ALA A 133 -5.85 2.66 -19.76
C ALA A 133 -7.20 3.14 -19.25
N VAL A 134 -7.40 3.10 -17.93
CA VAL A 134 -8.64 3.58 -17.32
C VAL A 134 -8.85 5.05 -17.62
N GLU A 135 -10.01 5.38 -18.18
CA GLU A 135 -10.43 6.76 -18.42
C GLU A 135 -10.95 7.38 -17.11
N PHE A 136 -10.05 7.74 -16.19
CA PHE A 136 -10.38 8.17 -14.81
C PHE A 136 -11.45 9.26 -14.71
N PHE A 137 -11.55 10.15 -15.70
CA PHE A 137 -12.45 11.30 -15.69
C PHE A 137 -13.78 11.06 -16.43
N LYS A 138 -13.93 9.90 -17.07
CA LYS A 138 -15.10 9.60 -17.89
C LYS A 138 -16.34 9.47 -17.03
N GLY A 139 -17.40 10.20 -17.41
CA GLY A 139 -18.68 10.17 -16.69
C GLY A 139 -18.65 10.86 -15.32
N MET A 140 -17.62 11.66 -15.04
CA MET A 140 -17.62 12.58 -13.90
C MET A 140 -18.37 13.87 -14.25
N GLN A 141 -19.10 14.40 -13.27
CA GLN A 141 -19.74 15.71 -13.32
C GLN A 141 -18.73 16.82 -12.96
N ALA A 142 -19.08 18.08 -13.22
CA ALA A 142 -18.17 19.20 -13.02
C ALA A 142 -17.73 19.37 -11.55
N ASP A 143 -18.64 19.17 -10.60
CA ASP A 143 -18.34 19.19 -9.16
C ASP A 143 -17.41 18.05 -8.75
N GLU A 144 -17.67 16.83 -9.24
CA GLU A 144 -16.81 15.66 -9.03
C GLU A 144 -15.41 15.84 -9.61
N LEU A 145 -15.29 16.43 -10.80
CA LEU A 145 -13.99 16.76 -11.41
C LEU A 145 -13.21 17.78 -10.58
N MET A 146 -13.89 18.80 -10.05
CA MET A 146 -13.25 19.78 -9.17
C MET A 146 -12.69 19.14 -7.90
N GLU A 147 -13.42 18.21 -7.27
CA GLU A 147 -12.93 17.46 -6.11
C GLU A 147 -11.64 16.69 -6.43
N VAL A 148 -11.57 16.03 -7.60
CA VAL A 148 -10.36 15.34 -8.05
C VAL A 148 -9.23 16.33 -8.31
N MET A 149 -9.50 17.43 -9.00
CA MET A 149 -8.48 18.45 -9.29
C MET A 149 -7.93 19.12 -8.03
N GLU A 150 -8.78 19.38 -7.04
CA GLU A 150 -8.38 19.92 -5.75
C GLU A 150 -7.47 18.94 -5.00
N PHE A 151 -7.86 17.66 -4.98
CA PHE A 151 -7.01 16.62 -4.40
C PHE A 151 -5.67 16.49 -5.11
N MET A 152 -5.66 16.49 -6.45
CA MET A 152 -4.44 16.39 -7.26
C MET A 152 -3.45 17.55 -7.02
N GLN A 153 -3.94 18.71 -6.57
CA GLN A 153 -3.11 19.85 -6.19
C GLN A 153 -2.62 19.79 -4.73
N SER A 154 -3.15 18.86 -3.93
CA SER A 154 -2.77 18.70 -2.54
C SER A 154 -1.39 18.04 -2.38
N PRO A 155 -0.69 18.25 -1.25
CA PRO A 155 0.54 17.53 -0.95
C PRO A 155 0.38 15.99 -0.94
N ALA A 156 -0.81 15.50 -0.59
CA ALA A 156 -1.09 14.06 -0.49
C ALA A 156 -1.12 13.36 -1.86
N ALA A 157 -1.45 14.08 -2.94
CA ALA A 157 -1.45 13.52 -4.28
C ALA A 157 -0.05 13.25 -4.83
N LYS A 158 1.02 13.83 -4.24
CA LYS A 158 2.40 13.54 -4.61
C LYS A 158 2.80 12.07 -4.47
N VAL A 159 2.02 11.29 -3.72
CA VAL A 159 2.16 9.83 -3.69
C VAL A 159 2.07 9.21 -5.10
N LEU A 160 1.28 9.79 -6.00
CA LEU A 160 1.13 9.32 -7.38
C LEU A 160 2.39 9.52 -8.25
N GLU A 161 3.26 10.43 -7.84
CA GLU A 161 4.53 10.69 -8.52
C GLU A 161 5.66 9.80 -8.01
N ARG A 162 5.45 9.10 -6.88
CA ARG A 162 6.43 8.22 -6.28
C ARG A 162 6.41 6.86 -6.97
N GLU A 163 7.58 6.30 -7.19
CA GLU A 163 7.71 4.91 -7.57
C GLU A 163 7.33 4.01 -6.40
N PHE A 164 6.63 2.92 -6.72
CA PHE A 164 6.36 1.91 -5.71
C PHE A 164 7.70 1.32 -5.25
N PRO A 165 8.01 1.28 -3.95
CA PRO A 165 9.30 0.80 -3.49
C PRO A 165 9.57 -0.61 -3.99
N ASP A 166 10.75 -0.83 -4.56
CA ASP A 166 11.20 -2.18 -4.89
C ASP A 166 11.28 -3.00 -3.61
N THR A 167 10.52 -4.09 -3.57
CA THR A 167 10.64 -5.10 -2.51
C THR A 167 11.81 -6.01 -2.84
N ASP A 168 13.03 -5.47 -2.79
CA ASP A 168 14.25 -6.24 -3.05
C ASP A 168 14.43 -7.29 -1.95
N VAL A 169 14.03 -8.52 -2.25
CA VAL A 169 14.32 -9.67 -1.40
C VAL A 169 15.73 -10.15 -1.73
N SER A 170 16.64 -10.06 -0.77
CA SER A 170 18.02 -10.47 -1.01
C SER A 170 18.11 -11.97 -1.33
N PRO A 171 19.14 -12.42 -2.09
CA PRO A 171 19.34 -13.85 -2.36
C PRO A 171 19.37 -14.70 -1.08
N GLU A 172 19.93 -14.16 0.00
CA GLU A 172 19.98 -14.81 1.31
C GLU A 172 18.60 -14.95 1.95
N GLN A 173 17.74 -13.94 1.81
CA GLN A 173 16.36 -13.99 2.29
C GLN A 173 15.54 -15.00 1.48
N LEU A 174 15.69 -15.02 0.15
CA LEU A 174 15.06 -16.01 -0.72
C LEU A 174 15.52 -17.43 -0.38
N GLN A 175 16.81 -17.62 -0.11
CA GLN A 175 17.34 -18.93 0.30
C GLN A 175 16.74 -19.37 1.64
N LYS A 176 16.75 -18.52 2.67
CA LYS A 176 16.16 -18.83 3.98
C LYS A 176 14.66 -19.13 3.87
N LEU A 177 13.95 -18.39 3.03
CA LEU A 177 12.54 -18.61 2.75
C LEU A 177 12.32 -19.97 2.09
N SER A 178 13.11 -20.30 1.07
CA SER A 178 13.06 -21.59 0.36
C SER A 178 13.36 -22.77 1.30
N GLU A 179 14.39 -22.66 2.14
CA GLU A 179 14.74 -23.68 3.14
C GLU A 179 13.60 -23.89 4.16
N ARG A 180 13.00 -22.79 4.63
CA ARG A 180 11.86 -22.84 5.56
C ARG A 180 10.65 -23.51 4.93
N VAL A 181 10.30 -23.13 3.70
CA VAL A 181 9.17 -23.72 2.94
C VAL A 181 9.43 -25.21 2.71
N SER A 182 10.62 -25.57 2.23
CA SER A 182 11.02 -26.96 2.00
C SER A 182 10.85 -27.81 3.26
N LYS A 183 11.36 -27.32 4.39
CA LYS A 183 11.28 -28.00 5.69
C LYS A 183 9.84 -28.14 6.20
N ARG A 184 9.03 -27.08 6.11
CA ARG A 184 7.66 -27.08 6.67
C ARG A 184 6.65 -27.80 5.79
N CYS A 185 6.83 -27.74 4.48
CA CYS A 185 5.93 -28.38 3.52
C CYS A 185 6.37 -29.80 3.13
N GLY A 186 7.56 -30.24 3.55
CA GLY A 186 8.08 -31.58 3.23
C GLY A 186 8.34 -31.76 1.73
N ILE A 187 8.86 -30.72 1.09
CA ILE A 187 9.16 -30.68 -0.35
C ILE A 187 10.59 -30.22 -0.60
N GLU A 188 11.09 -30.48 -1.79
CA GLU A 188 12.27 -29.81 -2.33
C GLU A 188 11.79 -28.68 -3.23
N MET A 189 12.05 -27.42 -2.84
CA MET A 189 11.67 -26.27 -3.65
C MET A 189 12.43 -26.28 -4.99
N PRO A 190 11.80 -25.92 -6.12
CA PRO A 190 12.49 -25.73 -7.38
C PRO A 190 13.60 -24.69 -7.22
N LYS A 191 14.74 -24.91 -7.89
CA LYS A 191 15.79 -23.90 -7.93
C LYS A 191 15.28 -22.71 -8.76
N ALA A 192 15.43 -21.51 -8.20
CA ALA A 192 15.20 -20.25 -8.89
C ALA A 192 16.17 -20.06 -10.05
#